data_AF-A0A3D0Z1M3-F1
#
_entry.id   AF-A0A3D0Z1M3-F1
#
_cell.length_a   1.000
_cell.length_b   1.000
_cell.length_c   1.000
_cell.angle_alpha   90.00
_cell.angle_beta   90.00
_cell.angle_gamma   90.00
#
_symmetry.space_group_name_H-M   'P 1'
#
loop_
_entity.id
_entity.type
_entity.pdbx_description
1 polymer ?
#
loop_
_entity_poly.entity_id
_entity_poly.type
_entity_poly.pdbx_seq_one_letter_code
_entity_poly.pdbx_strand_id
1 'polypeptide(L)'
;MAVSTLPRPRKRNLWSAGTEDQLWTRIRDRDDRPISAVIRDFCRERGLSFHTARAKYYRRQRTGQAGGESPADTALEDLGAFLRDAGQASGVDLAGFLSGLKTLAALAAEGQRRGERAEEVKALRREREQLASEVEEYRKRFELLTGELQALAALVEEFSGLTSVAKVAGLGEFARKLRHQVEQAVQATI
;
A
#
# COMPACT_ATOMS: atom_id res chain seq x y z
N MET A 1 55.17 -3.20 36.00
CA MET A 1 53.72 -3.16 35.72
C MET A 1 53.40 -1.81 35.08
N ALA A 2 53.25 -1.76 33.76
CA ALA A 2 52.91 -0.53 33.05
C ALA A 2 51.39 -0.46 32.88
N VAL A 3 50.76 0.53 33.51
CA VAL A 3 49.32 0.78 33.42
C VAL A 3 49.02 1.30 32.00
N SER A 4 48.29 0.48 31.25
CA SER A 4 47.73 0.79 29.94
C SER A 4 46.71 1.92 30.06
N THR A 5 47.05 3.12 29.59
CA THR A 5 46.08 4.19 29.34
C THR A 5 45.56 4.07 27.91
N LEU A 6 44.59 3.17 27.72
CA LEU A 6 43.80 3.11 26.50
C LEU A 6 43.11 4.47 26.25
N PRO A 7 43.09 4.98 25.00
CA PRO A 7 42.33 6.18 24.67
C PRO A 7 40.85 5.92 24.91
N ARG A 8 40.21 6.80 25.69
CA ARG A 8 38.79 6.73 26.03
C ARG A 8 37.94 6.62 24.75
N PRO A 9 36.88 5.78 24.73
CA PRO A 9 35.99 5.67 23.58
C PRO A 9 35.35 7.03 23.29
N ARG A 10 35.46 7.49 22.02
CA ARG A 10 34.73 8.66 21.52
C ARG A 10 33.23 8.40 21.71
N LYS A 11 32.60 9.18 22.59
CA LYS A 11 31.18 9.07 22.94
C LYS A 11 30.32 9.22 21.68
N ARG A 12 29.71 8.12 21.25
CA ARG A 12 28.63 8.07 20.25
C ARG A 12 27.44 8.88 20.78
N ASN A 13 27.06 9.93 20.04
CA ASN A 13 25.78 10.65 20.11
C ASN A 13 25.38 11.20 21.51
N LEU A 14 26.02 12.30 21.91
CA LEU A 14 25.69 13.11 23.10
C LEU A 14 24.52 14.10 22.88
N TRP A 15 23.69 13.91 21.85
CA TRP A 15 22.52 14.76 21.63
C TRP A 15 21.37 14.33 22.55
N SER A 16 21.24 14.97 23.70
CA SER A 16 20.12 14.74 24.62
C SER A 16 18.85 15.49 24.16
N ALA A 17 17.70 15.09 24.70
CA ALA A 17 16.35 15.59 24.36
C ALA A 17 16.10 17.10 24.59
N GLY A 18 17.11 17.90 24.95
CA GLY A 18 17.03 19.37 25.02
C GLY A 18 18.28 20.09 24.52
N THR A 19 19.25 19.35 23.97
CA THR A 19 20.52 19.95 23.47
C THR A 19 20.27 20.83 22.25
N GLU A 20 19.28 20.48 21.44
CA GLU A 20 18.88 21.26 20.26
C GLU A 20 18.20 22.58 20.63
N ASP A 21 17.34 22.59 21.65
CA ASP A 21 16.75 23.82 22.19
C ASP A 21 17.80 24.74 22.79
N GLN A 22 18.78 24.18 23.50
CA GLN A 22 19.86 24.96 24.10
C GLN A 22 20.78 25.59 23.04
N LEU A 23 21.08 24.87 21.95
CA LEU A 23 21.78 25.44 20.81
C LEU A 23 20.99 26.61 20.20
N TRP A 24 19.67 26.46 20.10
CA TRP A 24 18.79 27.47 19.52
C TRP A 24 18.65 28.72 20.36
N THR A 25 18.45 28.58 21.66
CA THR A 25 18.43 29.71 22.60
C THR A 25 19.75 30.48 22.50
N ARG A 26 20.89 29.78 22.48
CA ARG A 26 22.21 30.42 22.42
C ARG A 26 22.47 31.15 21.09
N ILE A 27 21.91 30.67 19.99
CA ILE A 27 22.00 31.35 18.68
C ILE A 27 21.01 32.52 18.59
N ARG A 28 19.90 32.48 19.33
CA ARG A 28 18.93 33.57 19.45
C ARG A 28 19.52 34.73 20.26
N ASP A 29 20.17 34.41 21.38
CA ASP A 29 20.78 35.37 22.31
C ASP A 29 22.20 35.79 21.85
N ARG A 30 22.46 35.79 20.54
CA ARG A 30 23.77 36.16 20.02
C ARG A 30 23.86 37.68 19.91
N ASP A 31 24.81 38.27 20.65
CA ASP A 31 25.18 39.69 20.53
C ASP A 31 26.00 39.92 19.24
N ASP A 32 25.34 39.92 18.08
CA ASP A 32 25.89 40.14 16.72
C ASP A 32 27.02 39.19 16.27
N ARG A 33 27.38 38.20 17.08
CA ARG A 33 28.38 37.19 16.73
C ARG A 33 27.91 36.36 15.52
N PRO A 34 28.83 35.96 14.62
CA PRO A 34 28.46 35.10 13.50
C PRO A 34 27.96 33.75 14.01
N ILE A 35 26.85 33.26 13.45
CA ILE A 35 26.19 31.99 13.82
C ILE A 35 27.18 30.83 13.84
N SER A 36 28.08 30.78 12.86
CA SER A 36 29.12 29.75 12.77
C SER A 36 30.10 29.75 13.96
N ALA A 37 30.40 30.91 14.55
CA ALA A 37 31.23 31.00 15.74
C ALA A 37 30.47 30.48 16.97
N VAL A 38 29.21 30.89 17.13
CA VAL A 38 28.35 30.43 18.24
C VAL A 38 28.17 28.91 18.22
N ILE A 39 27.96 28.30 17.05
CA ILE A 39 27.86 26.84 16.90
C ILE A 39 29.20 26.17 17.24
N ARG A 40 30.34 26.73 16.81
CA ARG A 40 31.67 26.17 17.15
C ARG A 40 31.92 26.21 18.66
N ASP A 41 31.60 27.31 19.32
CA ASP A 41 31.79 27.45 20.76
C ASP A 41 30.90 26.48 21.53
N PHE A 42 29.63 26.35 21.14
CA PHE A 42 28.70 25.36 21.70
C PHE A 42 29.19 23.92 21.52
N CYS A 43 29.72 23.59 20.35
CA CYS A 43 30.26 22.26 20.06
C CYS A 43 31.53 21.97 20.87
N ARG A 44 32.40 22.98 21.04
CA ARG A 44 33.62 22.87 21.85
C ARG A 44 33.30 22.63 23.32
N GLU A 45 32.32 23.33 23.87
CA GLU A 45 31.89 23.18 25.27
C GLU A 45 31.27 21.82 25.57
N ARG A 46 30.59 21.21 24.58
CA ARG A 46 29.85 19.96 24.77
C ARG A 46 30.48 18.72 24.15
N GLY A 47 31.62 18.87 23.50
CA GLY A 47 32.28 17.79 22.76
C GLY A 47 31.39 17.22 21.65
N LEU A 48 30.61 18.09 20.98
CA LEU A 48 29.70 17.71 19.90
C LEU A 48 30.33 17.94 18.52
N SER A 49 29.84 17.24 17.50
CA SER A 49 30.23 17.49 16.12
C SER A 49 29.64 18.82 15.62
N PHE A 50 30.53 19.69 15.12
CA PHE A 50 30.16 20.96 14.50
C PHE A 50 29.22 20.78 13.31
N HIS A 51 29.46 19.76 12.48
CA HIS A 51 28.64 19.50 11.31
C HIS A 51 27.23 19.05 11.70
N THR A 52 27.10 18.20 12.72
CA THR A 52 25.80 17.76 13.24
C THR A 52 25.02 18.92 13.86
N ALA A 53 25.69 19.78 14.65
CA ALA A 53 25.06 20.96 15.24
C ALA A 53 24.60 21.97 14.19
N ARG A 54 25.43 22.21 13.17
CA ARG A 54 25.09 23.06 12.04
C ARG A 54 23.91 22.51 11.25
N ALA A 55 23.87 21.20 10.98
CA ALA A 55 22.76 20.56 10.29
C ALA A 55 21.44 20.72 11.07
N LYS A 56 21.45 20.43 12.38
CA LYS A 56 20.28 20.61 13.26
C LYS A 56 19.79 22.06 13.33
N TYR A 57 20.71 23.02 13.39
CA TYR A 57 20.36 24.43 13.34
C TYR A 57 19.64 24.79 12.04
N TYR A 58 20.21 24.51 10.87
CA TYR A 58 19.55 24.87 9.61
C TYR A 58 18.25 24.07 9.37
N ARG A 59 18.16 22.84 9.89
CA ARG A 59 16.94 22.03 9.85
C ARG A 59 15.78 22.69 10.60
N ARG A 60 15.99 23.13 11.84
CA ARG A 60 14.94 23.82 12.61
C ARG A 60 14.59 25.20 12.03
N GLN A 61 15.56 25.85 11.38
CA GLN A 61 15.31 27.12 10.67
C GLN A 61 14.36 26.90 9.48
N ARG A 62 14.52 25.78 8.75
CA ARG A 62 13.66 25.40 7.62
C ARG A 62 12.29 24.89 8.05
N THR A 63 12.20 24.03 9.07
CA THR A 63 10.92 23.52 9.60
C THR A 63 10.07 24.61 10.27
N GLY A 64 10.68 25.70 10.73
CA GLY A 64 9.95 26.91 11.16
C GLY A 64 9.39 27.76 10.01
N GLN A 65 9.83 27.53 8.76
CA GLN A 65 9.43 28.30 7.57
C GLN A 65 8.67 27.49 6.51
N ALA A 66 8.78 26.17 6.50
CA ALA A 66 8.10 25.29 5.56
C ALA A 66 7.34 24.21 6.33
N GLY A 67 6.02 24.17 6.15
CA GLY A 67 5.16 23.14 6.73
C GLY A 67 5.57 21.74 6.28
N GLY A 68 5.64 20.82 7.24
CA GLY A 68 5.60 19.37 7.07
C GLY A 68 6.67 18.76 6.16
N GLU A 69 7.86 18.47 6.71
CA GLU A 69 8.84 17.60 6.03
C GLU A 69 8.39 16.14 6.04
N SER A 70 8.56 15.45 4.90
CA SER A 70 8.33 14.01 4.79
C SER A 70 9.38 13.25 5.61
N PRO A 71 9.01 12.17 6.34
CA PRO A 71 9.96 11.31 7.05
C PRO A 71 11.11 10.79 6.17
N ALA A 72 10.85 10.64 4.87
CA ALA A 72 11.85 10.22 3.88
C ALA A 72 12.96 11.25 3.68
N ASP A 73 12.62 12.54 3.64
CA ASP A 73 13.59 13.63 3.44
C ASP A 73 14.51 13.75 4.66
N THR A 74 13.93 13.61 5.86
CA THR A 74 14.68 13.54 7.12
C THR A 74 15.67 12.37 7.14
N ALA A 75 15.23 11.17 6.74
CA ALA A 75 16.08 9.99 6.75
C ALA A 75 17.25 10.09 5.75
N LEU A 76 17.02 10.72 4.59
CA LEU A 76 18.06 10.96 3.58
C LEU A 76 19.10 11.98 4.05
N GLU A 77 18.68 13.03 4.74
CA GLU A 77 19.61 14.02 5.31
C GLU A 77 20.45 13.42 6.44
N ASP A 78 19.84 12.64 7.34
CA ASP A 78 20.54 11.95 8.44
C ASP A 78 21.54 10.91 7.88
N LEU A 79 21.15 10.17 6.84
CA LEU A 79 22.06 9.27 6.12
C LEU A 79 23.23 10.06 5.49
N GLY A 80 22.95 11.19 4.84
CA GLY A 80 23.98 12.04 4.25
C GLY A 80 24.96 12.60 5.29
N ALA A 81 24.48 12.95 6.49
CA ALA A 81 25.34 13.36 7.60
C ALA A 81 26.21 12.21 8.10
N PHE A 82 25.63 11.03 8.28
CA PHE A 82 26.34 9.82 8.68
C PHE A 82 27.44 9.44 7.69
N LEU A 83 27.16 9.47 6.37
CA LEU A 83 28.15 9.13 5.33
C LEU A 83 29.35 10.10 5.33
N ARG A 84 29.12 11.40 5.60
CA ARG A 84 30.20 12.39 5.73
C ARG A 84 31.07 12.12 6.96
N ASP A 85 30.44 11.80 8.09
CA ASP A 85 31.17 11.49 9.33
C ASP A 85 31.94 10.16 9.20
N ALA A 86 31.36 9.16 8.55
CA ALA A 86 31.99 7.87 8.27
C ALA A 86 33.16 7.98 7.29
N GLY A 87 33.05 8.84 6.26
CA GLY A 87 34.14 9.11 5.32
C GLY A 87 35.36 9.79 5.95
N GLN A 88 35.19 10.47 7.09
CA GLN A 88 36.29 11.05 7.87
C GLN A 88 36.86 10.09 8.92
N ALA A 89 36.22 8.95 9.17
CA ALA A 89 36.63 7.96 10.14
C ALA A 89 37.46 6.85 9.47
N SER A 90 38.75 6.78 9.77
CA SER A 90 39.61 5.67 9.37
C SER A 90 39.15 4.36 10.03
N GLY A 91 38.86 3.35 9.22
CA GLY A 91 38.47 2.00 9.67
C GLY A 91 36.99 1.61 9.49
N VAL A 92 36.18 2.45 8.85
CA VAL A 92 34.79 2.10 8.48
C VAL A 92 34.76 1.51 7.07
N ASP A 93 34.31 0.26 6.93
CA ASP A 93 33.99 -0.33 5.63
C ASP A 93 32.66 0.22 5.09
N LEU A 94 32.75 1.44 4.55
CA LEU A 94 31.61 2.14 3.97
C LEU A 94 31.05 1.39 2.76
N ALA A 95 31.89 0.71 1.99
CA ALA A 95 31.49 -0.05 0.82
C ALA A 95 30.63 -1.26 1.20
N GLY A 96 31.06 -2.03 2.22
CA GLY A 96 30.28 -3.13 2.77
C GLY A 96 28.94 -2.69 3.35
N PHE A 97 28.92 -1.58 4.09
CA PHE A 97 27.68 -1.01 4.63
C PHE A 97 26.69 -0.58 3.54
N LEU A 98 27.16 0.17 2.52
CA LEU A 98 26.32 0.62 1.40
C LEU A 98 25.81 -0.54 0.55
N SER A 99 26.63 -1.59 0.38
CA SER A 99 26.23 -2.83 -0.28
C SER A 99 25.11 -3.55 0.49
N GLY A 100 25.24 -3.64 1.82
CA GLY A 100 24.19 -4.19 2.69
C GLY A 100 22.90 -3.39 2.62
N LEU A 101 22.98 -2.06 2.65
CA LEU A 101 21.82 -1.17 2.53
C LEU A 101 21.11 -1.33 1.17
N LYS A 102 21.87 -1.42 0.07
CA LYS A 102 21.33 -1.70 -1.26
C LYS A 102 20.57 -3.03 -1.30
N THR A 103 21.11 -4.07 -0.65
CA THR A 103 20.48 -5.39 -0.57
C THR A 103 19.18 -5.34 0.23
N LEU A 104 19.17 -4.65 1.37
CA LEU A 104 17.96 -4.45 2.17
C LEU A 104 16.89 -3.64 1.43
N ALA A 105 17.29 -2.59 0.70
CA ALA A 105 16.36 -1.81 -0.12
C ALA A 105 15.75 -2.65 -1.25
N ALA A 106 16.55 -3.52 -1.90
CA ALA A 106 16.06 -4.44 -2.91
C ALA A 106 15.07 -5.47 -2.31
N LEU A 107 15.36 -6.01 -1.12
CA LEU A 107 14.46 -6.92 -0.40
C LEU A 107 13.16 -6.22 0.02
N ALA A 108 13.23 -4.98 0.48
CA ALA A 108 12.05 -4.20 0.84
C ALA A 108 11.17 -3.92 -0.38
N ALA A 109 11.77 -3.52 -1.50
CA ALA A 109 11.05 -3.31 -2.76
C ALA A 109 10.40 -4.60 -3.27
N GLU A 110 11.10 -5.74 -3.17
CA GLU A 110 10.54 -7.04 -3.53
C GLU A 110 9.41 -7.46 -2.58
N GLY A 111 9.54 -7.20 -1.28
CA GLY A 111 8.49 -7.41 -0.29
C GLY A 111 7.24 -6.59 -0.60
N GLN A 112 7.41 -5.31 -0.96
CA GLN A 112 6.31 -4.44 -1.37
C GLN A 112 5.60 -4.97 -2.62
N ARG A 113 6.37 -5.31 -3.68
CA ARG A 113 5.80 -5.91 -4.91
C ARG A 113 5.05 -7.20 -4.63
N ARG A 114 5.55 -8.05 -3.71
CA ARG A 114 4.87 -9.28 -3.30
C ARG A 114 3.58 -8.99 -2.54
N GLY A 115 3.58 -7.96 -1.69
CA GLY A 115 2.38 -7.48 -1.00
C GLY A 115 1.32 -7.01 -2.00
N GLU A 116 1.70 -6.16 -2.95
CA GLU A 116 0.82 -5.66 -4.02
C GLU A 116 0.23 -6.81 -4.84
N ARG A 117 1.07 -7.76 -5.29
CA ARG A 117 0.61 -8.97 -6.01
C ARG A 117 -0.31 -9.84 -5.16
N ALA A 118 -0.08 -9.94 -3.85
CA ALA A 118 -0.93 -10.74 -2.98
C ALA A 118 -2.33 -10.12 -2.85
N GLU A 119 -2.42 -8.79 -2.78
CA GLU A 119 -3.71 -8.09 -2.77
C GLU A 119 -4.42 -8.19 -4.13
N GLU A 120 -3.68 -8.08 -5.24
CA GLU A 120 -4.23 -8.30 -6.59
C GLU A 120 -4.79 -9.73 -6.74
N VAL A 121 -4.06 -10.74 -6.28
CA VAL A 121 -4.54 -12.14 -6.29
C VAL A 121 -5.79 -12.32 -5.43
N LYS A 122 -5.89 -11.65 -4.28
CA LYS A 122 -7.10 -11.68 -3.45
C LYS A 122 -8.28 -11.03 -4.16
N ALA A 123 -8.07 -9.90 -4.84
CA ALA A 123 -9.11 -9.23 -5.61
C ALA A 123 -9.63 -10.12 -6.75
N LEU A 124 -8.71 -10.69 -7.55
CA LEU A 124 -9.05 -11.60 -8.63
C LEU A 124 -9.76 -12.87 -8.16
N ARG A 125 -9.43 -13.38 -6.97
CA ARG A 125 -10.16 -14.52 -6.38
C ARG A 125 -11.62 -14.17 -6.07
N ARG A 126 -11.87 -12.99 -5.51
CA ARG A 126 -13.24 -12.52 -5.23
C ARG A 126 -14.03 -12.31 -6.52
N GLU A 127 -13.41 -11.70 -7.52
CA GLU A 127 -14.02 -11.51 -8.84
C GLU A 127 -14.35 -12.86 -9.50
N ARG A 128 -13.43 -13.83 -9.44
CA ARG A 128 -13.67 -15.19 -9.93
C ARG A 128 -14.84 -15.87 -9.20
N GLU A 129 -14.95 -15.71 -7.89
CA GLU A 129 -16.05 -16.27 -7.09
C GLU A 129 -17.39 -15.63 -7.48
N GLN A 130 -17.43 -14.31 -7.67
CA GLN A 130 -18.61 -13.59 -8.15
C GLN A 130 -19.02 -14.08 -9.54
N LEU A 131 -18.10 -14.12 -10.49
CA LEU A 131 -18.38 -14.61 -11.84
C LEU A 131 -18.84 -16.08 -11.84
N ALA A 132 -18.27 -16.93 -10.98
CA ALA A 132 -18.73 -18.30 -10.84
C ALA A 132 -20.19 -18.39 -10.34
N SER A 133 -20.59 -17.50 -9.42
CA SER A 133 -21.97 -17.43 -8.95
C SER A 133 -22.93 -16.93 -10.03
N GLU A 134 -22.53 -15.93 -10.82
CA GLU A 134 -23.32 -15.43 -11.94
C GLU A 134 -23.50 -16.50 -13.02
N VAL A 135 -22.43 -17.21 -13.38
CA VAL A 135 -22.50 -18.33 -14.34
C VAL A 135 -23.46 -19.41 -13.87
N GLU A 136 -23.45 -19.75 -12.58
CA GLU A 136 -24.37 -20.74 -12.02
C GLU A 136 -25.83 -20.26 -12.02
N GLU A 137 -26.07 -18.96 -11.78
CA GLU A 137 -27.39 -18.35 -11.91
C GLU A 137 -27.89 -18.39 -13.36
N TYR A 138 -27.04 -18.01 -14.32
CA TYR A 138 -27.36 -18.11 -15.74
C TYR A 138 -27.63 -19.55 -16.17
N ARG A 139 -26.86 -20.51 -15.66
CA ARG A 139 -27.07 -21.93 -15.95
C ARG A 139 -28.45 -22.39 -15.48
N LYS A 140 -28.84 -22.04 -14.25
CA LYS A 140 -30.18 -22.35 -13.72
C LYS A 140 -31.30 -21.69 -14.53
N ARG A 141 -31.13 -20.42 -14.91
CA ARG A 141 -32.08 -19.72 -15.79
C ARG A 141 -32.21 -20.41 -17.15
N PHE A 142 -31.09 -20.83 -17.73
CA PHE A 142 -31.07 -21.53 -19.01
C PHE A 142 -31.76 -22.91 -18.93
N GLU A 143 -31.49 -23.67 -17.87
CA GLU A 143 -32.15 -24.96 -17.60
C GLU A 143 -33.68 -24.78 -17.45
N LEU A 144 -34.11 -23.75 -16.71
CA LEU A 144 -35.53 -23.40 -16.56
C LEU A 144 -36.16 -23.07 -17.91
N LEU A 145 -35.57 -22.16 -18.68
CA LEU A 145 -36.08 -21.75 -19.99
C LEU A 145 -36.14 -22.93 -20.98
N THR A 146 -35.16 -23.82 -20.92
CA THR A 146 -35.14 -25.04 -21.73
C THR A 146 -36.30 -25.96 -21.35
N GLY A 147 -36.60 -26.11 -20.07
CA GLY A 147 -37.75 -26.87 -19.59
C GLY A 147 -39.09 -26.28 -20.04
N GLU A 148 -39.25 -24.96 -19.95
CA GLU A 148 -40.45 -24.26 -20.41
C GLU A 148 -40.64 -24.41 -21.94
N LEU A 149 -39.56 -24.31 -22.73
CA LEU A 149 -39.63 -24.53 -24.18
C LEU A 149 -40.02 -25.97 -24.54
N GLN A 150 -39.51 -26.96 -23.80
CA GLN A 150 -39.88 -28.37 -23.99
C GLN A 150 -41.36 -28.61 -23.64
N ALA A 151 -41.85 -28.02 -22.56
CA ALA A 151 -43.26 -28.10 -22.17
C ALA A 151 -44.18 -27.45 -23.20
N LEU A 152 -43.80 -26.29 -23.73
CA LEU A 152 -44.51 -25.62 -24.82
C LEU A 152 -44.53 -26.47 -26.09
N ALA A 153 -43.40 -27.06 -26.48
CA ALA A 153 -43.30 -27.94 -27.63
C ALA A 153 -44.21 -29.18 -27.48
N ALA A 154 -44.18 -29.83 -26.31
CA ALA A 154 -45.02 -30.98 -26.00
C ALA A 154 -46.52 -30.63 -26.08
N LEU A 155 -46.92 -29.47 -25.55
CA LEU A 155 -48.32 -29.00 -25.62
C LEU A 155 -48.78 -28.80 -27.08
N VAL A 156 -47.92 -28.24 -27.93
CA VAL A 156 -48.21 -28.02 -29.35
C VAL A 156 -48.27 -29.35 -30.11
N GLU A 157 -47.35 -30.28 -29.84
CA GLU A 157 -47.37 -31.61 -30.45
C GLU A 157 -48.62 -32.41 -30.04
N GLU A 158 -48.97 -32.41 -28.75
CA GLU A 158 -50.18 -33.07 -28.22
C GLU A 158 -51.43 -32.56 -28.95
N PHE A 159 -51.60 -31.24 -29.05
CA PHE A 159 -52.73 -30.63 -29.74
C PHE A 159 -52.71 -30.94 -31.25
N SER A 160 -51.52 -30.94 -31.86
CA SER A 160 -51.34 -31.24 -33.29
C SER A 160 -51.67 -32.70 -33.63
N GLY A 161 -51.47 -33.63 -32.70
CA GLY A 161 -51.82 -35.04 -32.83
C GLY A 161 -53.31 -35.36 -32.74
N LEU A 162 -54.14 -34.43 -32.28
CA LEU A 162 -55.59 -34.61 -32.18
C LEU A 162 -56.27 -34.67 -33.56
N THR A 163 -57.39 -35.40 -33.64
CA THR A 163 -58.27 -35.39 -34.82
C THR A 163 -58.92 -34.02 -35.02
N SER A 164 -59.31 -33.68 -36.25
CA SER A 164 -59.87 -32.36 -36.57
C SER A 164 -61.10 -31.99 -35.71
N VAL A 165 -61.96 -32.96 -35.39
CA VAL A 165 -63.14 -32.74 -34.53
C VAL A 165 -62.72 -32.48 -33.07
N ALA A 166 -61.74 -33.23 -32.55
CA ALA A 166 -61.21 -33.04 -31.21
C ALA A 166 -60.46 -31.71 -31.06
N LYS A 167 -59.75 -31.25 -32.10
CA LYS A 167 -59.10 -29.93 -32.13
C LYS A 167 -60.10 -28.79 -31.96
N VAL A 168 -61.22 -28.84 -32.69
CA VAL A 168 -62.26 -27.81 -32.61
C VAL A 168 -62.91 -27.79 -31.23
N ALA A 169 -63.18 -28.96 -30.66
CA ALA A 169 -63.77 -29.06 -29.32
C ALA A 169 -62.81 -28.62 -28.19
N GLY A 170 -61.51 -28.92 -28.32
CA GLY A 170 -60.48 -28.63 -27.31
C GLY A 170 -59.78 -27.27 -27.45
N LEU A 171 -60.09 -26.49 -28.48
CA LEU A 171 -59.33 -25.28 -28.85
C LEU A 171 -59.27 -24.23 -27.73
N GLY A 172 -60.36 -24.07 -26.98
CA GLY A 172 -60.42 -23.15 -25.85
C GLY A 172 -59.63 -23.60 -24.61
N GLU A 173 -59.44 -24.90 -24.42
CA GLU A 173 -58.57 -25.43 -23.37
C GLU A 173 -57.10 -25.29 -23.76
N PHE A 174 -56.77 -25.65 -25.00
CA PHE A 174 -55.44 -25.47 -25.56
C PHE A 174 -55.01 -24.00 -25.51
N ALA A 175 -55.86 -23.05 -25.93
CA ALA A 175 -55.56 -21.63 -25.87
C ALA A 175 -55.28 -21.12 -24.44
N ARG A 176 -56.00 -21.64 -23.44
CA ARG A 176 -55.76 -21.31 -22.03
C ARG A 176 -54.42 -21.87 -21.54
N LYS A 177 -54.14 -23.15 -21.82
CA LYS A 177 -52.87 -23.80 -21.47
C LYS A 177 -51.68 -23.13 -22.14
N LEU A 178 -51.80 -22.79 -23.43
CA LEU A 178 -50.77 -22.11 -24.20
C LEU A 178 -50.49 -20.71 -23.63
N ARG A 179 -51.53 -19.93 -23.32
CA ARG A 179 -51.34 -18.61 -22.71
C ARG A 179 -50.62 -18.71 -21.37
N HIS A 180 -51.03 -19.65 -20.52
CA HIS A 180 -50.41 -19.85 -19.22
C HIS A 180 -48.92 -20.24 -19.33
N GLN A 181 -48.59 -21.16 -20.23
CA GLN A 181 -47.20 -21.58 -20.48
C GLN A 181 -46.34 -20.46 -21.06
N VAL A 182 -46.87 -19.64 -21.97
CA VAL A 182 -46.16 -18.47 -22.49
C VAL A 182 -45.92 -17.44 -21.37
N GLU A 183 -46.91 -17.20 -20.50
CA GLU A 183 -46.73 -16.32 -19.34
C GLU A 183 -45.63 -16.82 -18.39
N GLN A 184 -45.55 -18.13 -18.13
CA GLN A 184 -44.50 -18.74 -17.32
C GLN A 184 -43.10 -18.59 -17.97
N ALA A 185 -42.97 -18.86 -19.27
CA ALA A 185 -41.72 -18.70 -19.99
C ALA A 185 -41.22 -17.24 -20.02
N VAL A 186 -42.15 -16.27 -20.16
CA VAL A 186 -41.81 -14.85 -20.11
C VAL A 186 -41.33 -14.45 -18.71
N GLN A 187 -41.97 -14.95 -17.65
CA GLN A 187 -41.53 -14.71 -16.27
C GLN A 187 -40.17 -15.33 -15.96
N ALA A 188 -39.84 -16.48 -16.55
CA ALA A 188 -38.52 -17.11 -16.41
C ALA A 188 -37.37 -16.32 -17.09
N THR A 189 -37.71 -15.36 -17.95
CA THR A 189 -36.74 -14.56 -18.72
C THR A 189 -36.38 -13.23 -18.04
N ILE A 190 -37.21 -12.74 -17.11
CA ILE A 190 -37.05 -11.48 -16.37
C ILE A 190 -36.32 -11.74 -15.04
#